data_AF-A0A969IM58-F1
#
_entry.id   AF-A0A969IM58-F1
#
_cell.length_a   1.000
_cell.length_b   1.000
_cell.length_c   1.000
_cell.angle_alpha   90.00
_cell.angle_beta   90.00
_cell.angle_gamma   90.00
#
_symmetry.space_group_name_H-M   'P 1'
#
loop_
_entity.id
_entity.type
_entity.pdbx_description
1 polymer ?
#
loop_
_entity_poly.entity_id
_entity_poly.type
_entity_poly.pdbx_seq_one_letter_code
_entity_poly.pdbx_strand_id
1 'polypeptide(L)'
;MKFSIQGRIKNLRLPDGKTALIYSIYEAVTNGVQAIDERFGTDSAKDGKIAVRVSNKQDKTVDRIVVTDNGVGLTTKHLESFDTCDTLEKFDIGGRGVGRLVWTKAFKRIDVTSTFLRDDGVAERVEFQFKPELDDSRDGLQRHAANAEHIGTTIGLSEVAVDGVKLTIAGLTRDVCHHFFPYFIAGSMPDTSIEIGKRKVDVRQYITAKMNVEKNEELLVSDEIGSIKIVHVLVEPRLAQKLANSILLTAQGRVVESIEIANKFALKSRTDRKAYTCVVSGPFLDQMVDQERTSFKARADQIEAIKDAALGAANRYLEPHIKTIRTTQRAHVVSLLQEHPQLAVSVSNVDEYVADLSPGMGDEEIGKTLFTLLYRRDRKVKAEIESIAEDTESKQPDEEEKLSSAIDELVKKVSDDAKLRLAAYTVKRHQIIQIARSLLNHADPQTKSYRWEKTVHEFICLWVACSRRKIMTITIFG
;
A
#
# COMPACT_ATOMS: atom_id res chain seq x y z
N MET A 1 14.86 -22.06 36.93
CA MET A 1 15.15 -21.44 35.62
C MET A 1 15.53 -19.98 35.88
N LYS A 2 16.68 -19.48 35.39
CA LYS A 2 17.08 -18.07 35.56
C LYS A 2 16.68 -17.29 34.31
N PHE A 3 16.06 -16.12 34.47
CA PHE A 3 15.73 -15.23 33.35
C PHE A 3 16.99 -14.49 32.89
N SER A 4 17.24 -14.43 31.59
CA SER A 4 18.36 -13.68 31.01
C SER A 4 17.82 -12.59 30.09
N ILE A 5 18.00 -11.34 30.49
CA ILE A 5 17.58 -10.17 29.70
C ILE A 5 18.38 -10.10 28.40
N GLN A 6 19.67 -10.43 28.42
CA GLN A 6 20.49 -10.52 27.20
C GLN A 6 19.98 -11.59 26.22
N GLY A 7 19.56 -12.76 26.72
CA GLY A 7 18.93 -13.79 25.90
C GLY A 7 17.61 -13.31 25.29
N ARG A 8 16.79 -12.59 26.07
CA ARG A 8 15.54 -11.97 25.60
C ARG A 8 15.80 -10.95 24.48
N ILE A 9 16.75 -10.03 24.66
CA ILE A 9 17.12 -9.00 23.66
C ILE A 9 17.60 -9.65 22.35
N LYS A 10 18.35 -10.76 22.42
CA LYS A 10 18.80 -11.49 21.21
C LYS A 10 17.67 -12.24 20.50
N ASN A 11 16.66 -12.71 21.24
CA ASN A 11 15.55 -13.49 20.69
C ASN A 11 14.41 -12.63 20.14
N LEU A 12 14.32 -11.37 20.57
CA LEU A 12 13.36 -10.41 20.01
C LEU A 12 13.79 -10.01 18.59
N ARG A 13 12.82 -9.94 17.68
CA ARG A 13 13.07 -9.50 16.30
C ARG A 13 13.11 -7.98 16.21
N LEU A 14 13.95 -7.36 17.04
CA LEU A 14 14.12 -5.91 17.04
C LEU A 14 14.89 -5.48 15.77
N PRO A 15 14.52 -4.34 15.18
CA PRO A 15 15.25 -3.79 14.06
C PRO A 15 16.68 -3.44 14.46
N ASP A 16 17.63 -3.61 13.54
CA ASP A 16 19.04 -3.24 13.70
C ASP A 16 19.39 -2.00 12.83
N GLY A 17 20.59 -1.45 12.99
CA GLY A 17 21.09 -0.39 12.12
C GLY A 17 20.35 0.95 12.26
N LYS A 18 20.15 1.63 11.12
CA LYS A 18 19.37 2.89 11.05
C LYS A 18 17.92 2.71 11.51
N THR A 19 17.33 1.53 11.29
CA THR A 19 15.94 1.25 11.66
C THR A 19 15.78 1.19 13.18
N ALA A 20 16.74 0.59 13.89
CA ALA A 20 16.78 0.58 15.36
C ALA A 20 16.74 1.99 15.95
N LEU A 21 17.50 2.90 15.35
CA LEU A 21 17.59 4.29 15.78
C LEU A 21 16.26 5.02 15.61
N ILE A 22 15.56 4.83 14.48
CA ILE A 22 14.24 5.42 14.25
C ILE A 22 13.19 4.83 15.21
N TYR A 23 13.21 3.51 15.41
CA TYR A 23 12.31 2.85 16.37
C TYR A 23 12.55 3.30 17.81
N SER A 24 13.81 3.62 18.17
CA SER A 24 14.12 4.21 19.48
C SER A 24 13.41 5.55 19.70
N ILE A 25 13.31 6.38 18.66
CA ILE A 25 12.55 7.63 18.69
C ILE A 25 11.06 7.34 18.81
N TYR A 26 10.52 6.41 18.02
CA TYR A 26 9.10 6.03 18.10
C TYR A 26 8.70 5.55 19.49
N GLU A 27 9.56 4.74 20.13
CA GLU A 27 9.29 4.24 21.46
C GLU A 27 9.31 5.36 22.50
N ALA A 28 10.34 6.22 22.47
CA ALA A 28 10.43 7.35 23.39
C ALA A 28 9.25 8.32 23.21
N VAL A 29 8.85 8.62 21.96
CA VAL A 29 7.69 9.45 21.67
C VAL A 29 6.40 8.79 22.16
N THR A 30 6.23 7.48 21.96
CA THR A 30 5.02 6.78 22.44
C THR A 30 4.90 6.80 23.96
N ASN A 31 6.02 6.58 24.66
CA ASN A 31 6.04 6.69 26.13
C ASN A 31 5.67 8.10 26.57
N GLY A 32 6.15 9.12 25.86
CA GLY A 32 5.73 10.51 26.07
C GLY A 32 4.24 10.73 25.82
N VAL A 33 3.68 10.22 24.71
CA VAL A 33 2.24 10.31 24.41
C VAL A 33 1.41 9.67 25.51
N GLN A 34 1.76 8.46 25.94
CA GLN A 34 1.06 7.77 27.03
C GLN A 34 1.12 8.55 28.36
N ALA A 35 2.29 9.09 28.70
CA ALA A 35 2.45 9.90 29.91
C ALA A 35 1.67 11.22 29.85
N ILE A 36 1.52 11.79 28.65
CA ILE A 36 0.70 12.98 28.39
C ILE A 36 -0.79 12.63 28.49
N ASP A 37 -1.21 11.52 27.87
CA ASP A 37 -2.59 11.02 27.93
C ASP A 37 -3.05 10.79 29.38
N GLU A 38 -2.17 10.24 30.22
CA GLU A 38 -2.44 10.05 31.65
C GLU A 38 -2.54 11.39 32.43
N ARG A 39 -1.77 12.40 32.03
CA ARG A 39 -1.75 13.70 32.70
C ARG A 39 -2.92 14.60 32.30
N PHE A 40 -3.23 14.66 31.01
CA PHE A 40 -4.16 15.65 30.44
C PHE A 40 -5.45 15.03 29.88
N GLY A 41 -5.52 13.70 29.73
CA GLY A 41 -6.72 13.02 29.25
C GLY A 41 -7.16 13.51 27.87
N THR A 42 -8.33 14.14 27.80
CA THR A 42 -8.89 14.70 26.55
C THR A 42 -8.13 15.93 26.06
N ASP A 43 -7.41 16.64 26.94
CA ASP A 43 -6.66 17.85 26.59
C ASP A 43 -5.23 17.56 26.10
N SER A 44 -4.86 16.29 25.95
CA SER A 44 -3.52 15.84 25.53
C SER A 44 -3.05 16.44 24.22
N ALA A 45 -3.95 16.60 23.24
CA ALA A 45 -3.62 17.25 21.98
C ALA A 45 -3.39 18.77 22.15
N LYS A 46 -3.99 19.40 23.15
CA LYS A 46 -3.89 20.85 23.35
C LYS A 46 -2.69 21.23 24.22
N ASP A 47 -2.52 20.54 25.34
CA ASP A 47 -1.57 20.91 26.39
C ASP A 47 -0.32 20.02 26.40
N GLY A 48 -0.40 18.84 25.78
CA GLY A 48 0.72 17.92 25.63
C GLY A 48 1.77 18.41 24.66
N LYS A 49 3.03 18.27 25.03
CA LYS A 49 4.21 18.71 24.27
C LYS A 49 5.27 17.62 24.27
N ILE A 50 5.77 17.30 23.08
CA ILE A 50 6.89 16.39 22.86
C ILE A 50 7.94 17.11 22.00
N ALA A 51 9.20 17.08 22.44
CA ALA A 51 10.33 17.63 21.71
C ALA A 51 11.35 16.53 21.42
N VAL A 52 11.61 16.28 20.14
CA VAL A 52 12.67 15.38 19.66
C VAL A 52 13.83 16.22 19.15
N ARG A 53 14.97 16.20 19.84
CA ARG A 53 16.18 16.92 19.45
C ARG A 53 17.26 15.95 19.02
N VAL A 54 17.83 16.16 17.83
CA VAL A 54 18.95 15.37 17.30
C VAL A 54 20.18 16.26 17.16
N SER A 55 21.22 15.93 17.91
CA SER A 55 22.55 16.51 17.80
C SER A 55 23.40 15.65 16.87
N ASN A 56 24.15 16.29 15.99
CA ASN A 56 25.04 15.62 15.05
C ASN A 56 26.50 15.92 15.38
N LYS A 57 27.37 14.96 15.07
CA LYS A 57 28.83 15.15 15.05
C LYS A 57 29.23 16.05 13.86
N GLN A 58 30.50 16.45 13.82
CA GLN A 58 31.04 17.30 12.74
C GLN A 58 30.84 16.70 11.33
N ASP A 59 30.88 15.37 11.21
CA ASP A 59 30.67 14.62 9.95
C ASP A 59 29.19 14.45 9.55
N LYS A 60 28.28 15.11 10.29
CA LYS A 60 26.81 15.06 10.16
C LYS A 60 26.17 13.72 10.53
N THR A 61 26.91 12.81 11.18
CA THR A 61 26.33 11.60 11.76
C THR A 61 25.64 11.92 13.08
N VAL A 62 24.68 11.09 13.48
CA VAL A 62 23.96 11.27 14.75
C VAL A 62 24.92 11.09 15.92
N ASP A 63 24.91 12.04 16.84
CA ASP A 63 25.67 12.01 18.09
C ASP A 63 24.79 11.62 19.27
N ARG A 64 23.72 12.39 19.45
CA ARG A 64 22.77 12.26 20.56
C ARG A 64 21.36 12.56 20.10
N ILE A 65 20.40 11.82 20.64
CA ILE A 65 18.98 12.08 20.51
C ILE A 65 18.42 12.33 21.90
N VAL A 66 17.63 13.39 22.04
CA VAL A 66 16.94 13.72 23.29
C VAL A 66 15.45 13.83 23.00
N VAL A 67 14.64 13.04 23.69
CA VAL A 67 13.18 13.13 23.63
C VAL A 67 12.68 13.62 24.98
N THR A 68 11.96 14.73 24.98
CA THR A 68 11.38 15.34 26.17
C THR A 68 9.87 15.43 26.02
N ASP A 69 9.13 15.01 27.04
CA ASP A 69 7.68 15.20 27.17
C ASP A 69 7.33 16.05 28.40
N ASN A 70 6.11 16.56 28.44
CA ASN A 70 5.51 17.18 29.62
C ASN A 70 4.39 16.31 30.21
N GLY A 71 4.50 14.98 30.12
CA GLY A 71 3.53 14.05 30.69
C GLY A 71 3.58 14.01 32.22
N VAL A 72 3.00 12.98 32.82
CA VAL A 72 2.95 12.79 34.29
C VAL A 72 4.33 12.48 34.91
N GLY A 73 5.30 12.08 34.09
CA GLY A 73 6.62 11.65 34.54
C GLY A 73 6.66 10.21 35.04
N LEU A 74 7.78 9.81 35.66
CA LEU A 74 7.95 8.50 36.28
C LEU A 74 7.41 8.52 37.71
N THR A 75 6.08 8.57 37.87
CA THR A 75 5.39 8.39 39.16
C THR A 75 5.97 7.23 39.98
N THR A 76 5.74 7.19 41.30
CA THR A 76 6.27 6.12 42.16
C THR A 76 6.07 4.73 41.53
N LYS A 77 4.85 4.47 41.03
CA LYS A 77 4.49 3.25 40.31
C LYS A 77 5.23 3.07 38.97
N HIS A 78 5.35 4.12 38.17
CA HIS A 78 6.08 4.04 36.89
C HIS A 78 7.58 3.81 37.09
N LEU A 79 8.17 4.42 38.12
CA LEU A 79 9.58 4.25 38.43
C LEU A 79 9.89 2.83 38.93
N GLU A 80 8.98 2.22 39.69
CA GLU A 80 9.06 0.80 40.09
C GLU A 80 8.89 -0.15 38.91
N SER A 81 7.85 0.06 38.10
CA SER A 81 7.61 -0.77 36.89
C SER A 81 8.65 -0.58 35.79
N PHE A 82 9.41 0.54 35.81
CA PHE A 82 10.52 0.77 34.89
C PHE A 82 11.58 -0.33 34.97
N ASP A 83 11.78 -0.88 36.17
CA ASP A 83 12.77 -1.93 36.43
C ASP A 83 12.29 -3.33 36.02
N THR A 84 10.98 -3.49 35.80
CA THR A 84 10.37 -4.80 35.51
C THR A 84 10.13 -4.97 34.01
N CYS A 85 10.78 -5.97 33.40
CA CYS A 85 10.51 -6.39 32.01
C CYS A 85 9.25 -7.28 31.96
N ASP A 86 8.48 -7.22 30.86
CA ASP A 86 7.28 -8.06 30.64
C ASP A 86 6.16 -7.88 31.72
N THR A 87 5.94 -6.65 32.21
CA THR A 87 4.79 -6.36 33.11
C THR A 87 3.45 -6.46 32.38
N LEU A 88 2.42 -6.95 33.09
CA LEU A 88 1.03 -6.98 32.62
C LEU A 88 0.29 -5.64 32.80
N GLU A 89 0.92 -4.66 33.47
CA GLU A 89 0.25 -3.43 33.92
C GLU A 89 -0.25 -2.53 32.79
N LYS A 90 0.37 -2.61 31.61
CA LYS A 90 -0.02 -1.83 30.42
C LYS A 90 -0.51 -2.73 29.29
N PHE A 91 -0.98 -3.94 29.60
CA PHE A 91 -1.43 -4.92 28.60
C PHE A 91 -2.52 -4.34 27.68
N ASP A 92 -3.50 -3.64 28.26
CA ASP A 92 -4.64 -3.06 27.54
C ASP A 92 -4.26 -1.88 26.63
N ILE A 93 -3.11 -1.24 26.87
CA ILE A 93 -2.55 -0.16 26.03
C ILE A 93 -1.27 -0.59 25.29
N GLY A 94 -1.02 -1.91 25.23
CA GLY A 94 0.08 -2.52 24.47
C GLY A 94 1.48 -2.40 25.07
N GLY A 95 1.63 -1.90 26.30
CA GLY A 95 2.91 -1.77 26.98
C GLY A 95 3.35 -3.07 27.64
N ARG A 96 4.24 -3.84 27.00
CA ARG A 96 4.79 -5.09 27.56
C ARG A 96 6.25 -4.97 28.00
N GLY A 97 6.77 -3.75 28.18
CA GLY A 97 8.14 -3.50 28.66
C GLY A 97 9.27 -3.86 27.69
N VAL A 98 8.96 -4.33 26.48
CA VAL A 98 9.95 -4.74 25.46
C VAL A 98 10.49 -3.55 24.66
N GLY A 99 9.70 -2.50 24.46
CA GLY A 99 10.06 -1.41 23.54
C GLY A 99 11.33 -0.66 23.95
N ARG A 100 11.52 -0.36 25.25
CA ARG A 100 12.75 0.29 25.76
C ARG A 100 14.03 -0.51 25.52
N LEU A 101 13.93 -1.82 25.29
CA LEU A 101 15.09 -2.65 24.92
C LEU A 101 15.63 -2.29 23.54
N VAL A 102 14.82 -1.70 22.65
CA VAL A 102 15.30 -1.22 21.33
C VAL A 102 16.37 -0.14 21.47
N TRP A 103 16.36 0.62 22.56
CA TRP A 103 17.37 1.64 22.82
C TRP A 103 18.76 1.01 22.93
N THR A 104 18.88 -0.15 23.59
CA THR A 104 20.17 -0.85 23.77
C THR A 104 20.75 -1.42 22.48
N LYS A 105 19.94 -1.59 21.44
CA LYS A 105 20.40 -2.01 20.11
C LYS A 105 21.02 -0.85 19.33
N ALA A 106 20.54 0.37 19.55
CA ALA A 106 20.94 1.55 18.79
C ALA A 106 21.95 2.44 19.53
N PHE A 107 21.99 2.39 20.87
CA PHE A 107 22.76 3.30 21.72
C PHE A 107 23.43 2.55 22.87
N LYS A 108 24.67 2.94 23.19
CA LYS A 108 25.42 2.39 24.33
C LYS A 108 25.09 3.10 25.64
N ARG A 109 24.61 4.34 25.57
CA ARG A 109 24.30 5.15 26.76
C ARG A 109 22.89 5.73 26.69
N ILE A 110 22.09 5.42 27.70
CA ILE A 110 20.69 5.81 27.83
C ILE A 110 20.53 6.50 29.19
N ASP A 111 20.46 7.82 29.19
CA ASP A 111 20.23 8.62 30.40
C ASP A 111 18.73 8.95 30.52
N VAL A 112 18.15 8.76 31.71
CA VAL A 112 16.75 9.08 31.98
C VAL A 112 16.69 10.12 33.10
N THR A 113 15.98 11.21 32.84
CA THR A 113 15.66 12.23 33.83
C THR A 113 14.16 12.41 33.85
N SER A 114 13.52 12.34 35.01
CA SER A 114 12.08 12.56 35.12
C SER A 114 11.75 13.38 36.36
N THR A 115 10.85 14.35 36.21
CA THR A 115 10.27 15.11 37.31
C THR A 115 8.80 14.77 37.39
N PHE A 116 8.31 14.36 38.56
CA PHE A 116 6.93 13.94 38.76
C PHE A 116 6.43 14.32 40.16
N LEU A 117 5.11 14.29 40.34
CA LEU A 117 4.51 14.44 41.67
C LEU A 117 4.41 13.06 42.31
N ARG A 118 4.91 12.96 43.54
CA ARG A 118 4.70 11.81 44.40
C ARG A 118 3.27 11.77 44.89
N ASP A 119 2.87 10.64 45.48
CA ASP A 119 1.52 10.43 46.01
C ASP A 119 1.16 11.41 47.14
N ASP A 120 2.16 11.99 47.81
CA ASP A 120 2.02 13.04 48.84
C ASP A 120 1.93 14.47 48.25
N GLY A 121 1.96 14.62 46.93
CA GLY A 121 1.92 15.89 46.22
C GLY A 121 3.25 16.62 46.12
N VAL A 122 4.34 16.05 46.64
CA VAL A 122 5.69 16.66 46.56
C VAL A 122 6.33 16.33 45.22
N ALA A 123 6.89 17.34 44.56
CA ALA A 123 7.63 17.14 43.32
C ALA A 123 9.02 16.55 43.59
N GLU A 124 9.31 15.44 42.91
CA GLU A 124 10.59 14.73 42.95
C GLU A 124 11.18 14.70 41.54
N ARG A 125 12.51 14.86 41.45
CA ARG A 125 13.28 14.63 40.23
C ARG A 125 14.19 13.43 40.43
N VAL A 126 14.14 12.51 39.48
CA VAL A 126 14.99 11.32 39.44
C VAL A 126 15.88 11.31 38.22
N GLU A 127 17.09 10.81 38.40
CA GLU A 127 18.10 10.67 37.34
C GLU A 127 18.80 9.33 37.46
N PHE A 128 18.93 8.61 36.35
CA PHE A 128 19.65 7.34 36.31
C PHE A 128 20.08 7.00 34.87
N GLN A 129 21.01 6.07 34.74
CA GLN A 129 21.33 5.43 33.47
C GLN A 129 20.54 4.13 33.34
N PHE A 130 19.83 3.93 32.23
CA PHE A 130 19.13 2.67 31.99
C PHE A 130 20.12 1.60 31.49
N LYS A 131 20.29 0.54 32.27
CA LYS A 131 21.14 -0.63 32.00
C LYS A 131 20.37 -1.92 32.28
N PRO A 132 19.59 -2.44 31.31
CA PRO A 132 18.74 -3.60 31.53
C PRO A 132 19.51 -4.90 31.82
N GLU A 133 20.82 -4.94 31.69
CA GLU A 133 21.66 -6.08 32.07
C GLU A 133 21.94 -6.21 33.58
N LEU A 134 21.65 -5.18 34.37
CA LEU A 134 21.84 -5.16 35.82
C LEU A 134 20.61 -5.72 36.57
N ASP A 135 20.81 -6.10 37.84
CA ASP A 135 19.70 -6.55 38.71
C ASP A 135 18.69 -5.42 38.98
N ASP A 136 19.17 -4.18 39.18
CA ASP A 136 18.37 -2.96 39.07
C ASP A 136 18.83 -2.22 37.81
N SER A 137 17.92 -2.09 36.86
CA SER A 137 18.17 -1.48 35.56
C SER A 137 18.35 0.05 35.63
N ARG A 138 18.13 0.68 36.78
CA ARG A 138 18.28 2.12 37.01
C ARG A 138 19.63 2.40 37.67
N ASP A 139 20.70 2.21 36.90
CA ASP A 139 22.06 2.39 37.39
C ASP A 139 22.31 3.83 37.87
N GLY A 140 22.86 3.95 39.08
CA GLY A 140 23.16 5.23 39.69
C GLY A 140 21.94 6.11 39.98
N LEU A 141 20.78 5.53 40.32
CA LEU A 141 19.56 6.27 40.64
C LEU A 141 19.78 7.34 41.74
N GLN A 142 19.61 8.60 41.35
CA GLN A 142 19.63 9.77 42.23
C GLN A 142 18.24 10.38 42.34
N ARG A 143 17.90 10.86 43.54
CA ARG A 143 16.63 11.51 43.87
C ARG A 143 16.91 12.91 44.40
N HIS A 144 16.18 13.89 43.87
CA HIS A 144 16.32 15.29 44.22
C HIS A 144 14.95 15.91 44.48
N ALA A 145 14.89 16.84 45.43
CA ALA A 145 13.73 17.72 45.55
C ALA A 145 13.59 18.57 44.29
N ALA A 146 12.37 18.74 43.80
CA ALA A 146 12.08 19.49 42.57
C ALA A 146 10.93 20.47 42.77
N ASN A 147 10.76 21.36 41.79
CA ASN A 147 9.59 22.24 41.70
C ASN A 147 8.57 21.61 40.74
N ALA A 148 7.29 21.73 41.09
CA ALA A 148 6.18 21.21 40.28
C ALA A 148 5.97 21.92 38.93
N GLU A 149 6.73 22.98 38.64
CA GLU A 149 6.60 23.77 37.41
C GLU A 149 7.00 22.98 36.14
N HIS A 150 7.88 21.98 36.27
CA HIS A 150 8.47 21.28 35.12
C HIS A 150 8.35 19.76 35.28
N ILE A 151 7.11 19.27 35.38
CA ILE A 151 6.79 17.83 35.37
C ILE A 151 6.88 17.28 33.95
N GLY A 152 7.53 16.12 33.80
CA GLY A 152 7.73 15.43 32.52
C GLY A 152 8.98 14.54 32.54
N THR A 153 9.21 13.83 31.44
CA THR A 153 10.38 12.95 31.28
C THR A 153 11.28 13.41 30.14
N THR A 154 12.58 13.20 30.30
CA THR A 154 13.59 13.37 29.26
C THR A 154 14.43 12.11 29.14
N ILE A 155 14.46 11.56 27.92
CA ILE A 155 15.25 10.38 27.56
C ILE A 155 16.39 10.85 26.65
N GLY A 156 17.62 10.70 27.13
CA GLY A 156 18.84 10.99 26.39
C GLY A 156 19.47 9.71 25.84
N LEU A 157 19.55 9.58 24.53
CA LEU A 157 20.13 8.46 23.81
C LEU A 157 21.45 8.91 23.16
N SER A 158 22.58 8.37 23.60
CA SER A 158 23.91 8.77 23.14
C SER A 158 24.81 7.57 22.88
N GLU A 159 25.99 7.83 22.29
CA GLU A 159 26.94 6.78 21.91
C GLU A 159 26.30 5.76 20.96
N VAL A 160 25.89 6.24 19.77
CA VAL A 160 25.26 5.40 18.73
C VAL A 160 26.11 4.16 18.46
N ALA A 161 25.50 2.98 18.55
CA ALA A 161 26.16 1.69 18.38
C ALA A 161 26.51 1.38 16.91
N VAL A 162 25.86 2.07 15.97
CA VAL A 162 26.01 1.90 14.53
C VAL A 162 26.65 3.14 13.92
N ASP A 163 27.84 2.99 13.36
CA ASP A 163 28.58 4.10 12.77
C ASP A 163 27.95 4.62 11.47
N GLY A 164 28.15 5.90 11.19
CA GLY A 164 27.82 6.50 9.88
C GLY A 164 26.34 6.83 9.64
N VAL A 165 25.46 6.65 10.63
CA VAL A 165 24.02 6.96 10.44
C VAL A 165 23.80 8.47 10.36
N LYS A 166 23.24 8.91 9.23
CA LYS A 166 22.84 10.31 9.00
C LYS A 166 21.32 10.42 8.95
N LEU A 167 20.78 11.33 9.76
CA LEU A 167 19.36 11.70 9.73
C LEU A 167 19.17 13.06 9.06
N THR A 168 18.10 13.18 8.29
CA THR A 168 17.64 14.46 7.75
C THR A 168 16.33 14.83 8.43
N ILE A 169 16.14 16.12 8.69
CA ILE A 169 14.90 16.59 9.34
C ILE A 169 13.66 16.18 8.53
N ALA A 170 13.71 16.32 7.20
CA ALA A 170 12.63 15.89 6.31
C ALA A 170 12.43 14.37 6.28
N GLY A 171 13.48 13.57 6.45
CA GLY A 171 13.35 12.11 6.59
C GLY A 171 12.61 11.77 7.88
N LEU A 172 13.15 12.24 9.01
CA LEU A 172 12.61 11.95 10.33
C LEU A 172 11.18 12.47 10.51
N THR A 173 10.85 13.66 10.02
CA THR A 173 9.47 14.18 10.05
C THR A 173 8.51 13.24 9.31
N ARG A 174 8.87 12.78 8.11
CA ARG A 174 8.00 11.85 7.35
C ARG A 174 7.86 10.50 8.03
N ASP A 175 8.95 10.00 8.61
CA ASP A 175 8.97 8.74 9.37
C ASP A 175 8.07 8.83 10.61
N VAL A 176 8.11 9.94 11.36
CA VAL A 176 7.22 10.19 12.51
C VAL A 176 5.78 10.37 12.07
N CYS A 177 5.52 11.16 11.02
CA CYS A 177 4.17 11.32 10.45
C CYS A 177 3.55 9.99 10.03
N HIS A 178 4.33 9.11 9.39
CA HIS A 178 3.84 7.79 8.96
C HIS A 178 3.53 6.90 10.17
N HIS A 179 4.45 6.82 11.15
CA HIS A 179 4.28 5.90 12.27
C HIS A 179 3.09 6.26 13.17
N PHE A 180 2.93 7.56 13.47
CA PHE A 180 1.86 8.08 14.32
C PHE A 180 0.66 8.61 13.52
N PHE A 181 0.53 8.22 12.25
CA PHE A 181 -0.58 8.64 11.38
C PHE A 181 -1.97 8.48 12.04
N PRO A 182 -2.27 7.39 12.77
CA PRO A 182 -3.55 7.23 13.46
C PRO A 182 -3.84 8.33 14.50
N TYR A 183 -2.84 8.76 15.26
CA TYR A 183 -3.00 9.85 16.25
C TYR A 183 -3.31 11.19 15.58
N PHE A 184 -2.75 11.46 14.40
CA PHE A 184 -3.04 12.67 13.63
C PHE A 184 -4.47 12.66 13.07
N ILE A 185 -4.95 11.49 12.60
CA ILE A 185 -6.33 11.32 12.13
C ILE A 185 -7.33 11.49 13.29
N ALA A 186 -7.02 10.90 14.44
CA ALA A 186 -7.87 10.99 15.63
C ALA A 186 -7.85 12.37 16.28
N GLY A 187 -6.91 13.25 15.90
CA GLY A 187 -6.72 14.55 16.53
C GLY A 187 -6.17 14.50 17.95
N SER A 188 -5.66 13.33 18.38
CA SER A 188 -5.14 13.10 19.73
C SER A 188 -3.63 13.23 19.85
N MET A 189 -2.89 13.35 18.76
CA MET A 189 -1.43 13.52 18.81
C MET A 189 -1.07 14.79 19.58
N PRO A 190 -0.20 14.77 20.62
CA PRO A 190 0.33 15.95 21.30
C PRO A 190 1.18 16.87 20.39
N ASP A 191 1.43 18.12 20.81
CA ASP A 191 2.26 19.06 20.05
C ASP A 191 3.69 18.51 19.97
N THR A 192 4.07 18.06 18.78
CA THR A 192 5.33 17.32 18.58
C THR A 192 6.24 18.12 17.68
N SER A 193 7.42 18.45 18.18
CA SER A 193 8.45 19.17 17.43
C SER A 193 9.72 18.34 17.23
N ILE A 194 10.30 18.41 16.04
CA ILE A 194 11.57 17.76 15.69
C ILE A 194 12.60 18.84 15.39
N GLU A 195 13.74 18.76 16.04
CA GLU A 195 14.86 19.69 15.89
C GLU A 195 16.13 18.93 15.50
N ILE A 196 16.79 19.35 14.42
CA ILE A 196 18.10 18.84 14.01
C ILE A 196 19.02 20.02 13.71
N GLY A 197 20.04 20.22 14.56
CA GLY A 197 20.89 21.40 14.51
C GLY A 197 20.06 22.68 14.70
N LYS A 198 20.10 23.61 13.74
CA LYS A 198 19.33 24.88 13.80
C LYS A 198 17.92 24.79 13.20
N ARG A 199 17.54 23.65 12.65
CA ARG A 199 16.25 23.48 11.96
C ARG A 199 15.26 22.84 12.93
N LYS A 200 14.06 23.43 13.02
CA LYS A 200 12.94 22.91 13.80
C LYS A 200 11.71 22.78 12.90
N VAL A 201 10.97 21.69 13.07
CA VAL A 201 9.71 21.43 12.38
C VAL A 201 8.67 21.02 13.41
N ASP A 202 7.51 21.66 13.37
CA ASP A 202 6.29 21.20 14.02
C ASP A 202 5.64 20.12 13.15
N VAL A 203 5.50 18.92 13.71
CA VAL A 203 5.01 17.74 12.98
C VAL A 203 3.51 17.83 12.73
N ARG A 204 2.73 18.37 13.68
CA ARG A 204 1.28 18.54 13.52
C ARG A 204 1.00 19.54 12.42
N GLN A 205 1.63 20.72 12.47
CA GLN A 205 1.46 21.73 11.42
C GLN A 205 1.87 21.18 10.05
N TYR A 206 2.97 20.42 9.99
CA TYR A 206 3.45 19.80 8.75
C TYR A 206 2.44 18.83 8.13
N ILE A 207 1.76 18.02 8.95
CA ILE A 207 0.85 16.98 8.46
C ILE A 207 -0.55 17.52 8.17
N THR A 208 -1.10 18.37 9.06
CA THR A 208 -2.45 18.94 8.92
C THR A 208 -2.58 19.78 7.64
N ALA A 209 -1.52 20.46 7.22
CA ALA A 209 -1.50 21.20 5.96
C ALA A 209 -1.57 20.31 4.71
N LYS A 210 -1.32 19.00 4.84
CA LYS A 210 -1.09 18.06 3.74
C LYS A 210 -2.01 16.84 3.74
N MET A 211 -2.95 16.78 4.67
CA MET A 211 -3.92 15.70 4.78
C MET A 211 -5.32 16.26 4.94
N ASN A 212 -6.30 15.56 4.39
CA ASN A 212 -7.71 15.81 4.61
C ASN A 212 -8.43 14.50 4.92
N VAL A 213 -9.14 14.45 6.05
CA VAL A 213 -9.99 13.31 6.41
C VAL A 213 -11.34 13.52 5.72
N GLU A 214 -11.76 12.55 4.90
CA GLU A 214 -12.91 12.71 4.01
C GLU A 214 -14.15 12.00 4.56
N LYS A 215 -13.99 10.72 4.94
CA LYS A 215 -15.10 9.87 5.35
C LYS A 215 -14.64 8.84 6.38
N ASN A 216 -15.52 8.56 7.35
CA ASN A 216 -15.37 7.46 8.29
C ASN A 216 -16.49 6.45 8.05
N GLU A 217 -16.18 5.16 8.13
CA GLU A 217 -17.16 4.08 8.14
C GLU A 217 -16.75 2.99 9.12
N GLU A 218 -17.74 2.25 9.61
CA GLU A 218 -17.53 1.08 10.47
C GLU A 218 -18.20 -0.12 9.80
N LEU A 219 -17.49 -1.25 9.76
CA LEU A 219 -17.91 -2.45 9.05
C LEU A 219 -17.73 -3.66 9.96
N LEU A 220 -18.76 -4.49 10.06
CA LEU A 220 -18.64 -5.82 10.64
C LEU A 220 -17.99 -6.76 9.62
N VAL A 221 -16.84 -7.35 9.95
CA VAL A 221 -16.13 -8.26 9.04
C VAL A 221 -16.68 -9.69 9.17
N SER A 222 -16.78 -10.18 10.40
CA SER A 222 -17.35 -11.49 10.75
C SER A 222 -17.61 -11.54 12.26
N ASP A 223 -18.31 -12.58 12.74
CA ASP A 223 -18.52 -12.79 14.17
C ASP A 223 -17.20 -13.05 14.93
N GLU A 224 -16.21 -13.68 14.29
CA GLU A 224 -14.89 -13.95 14.90
C GLU A 224 -14.01 -12.69 15.01
N ILE A 225 -14.09 -11.80 14.03
CA ILE A 225 -13.21 -10.62 13.93
C ILE A 225 -13.87 -9.38 14.55
N GLY A 226 -15.19 -9.28 14.50
CA GLY A 226 -15.94 -8.12 14.95
C GLY A 226 -15.88 -6.94 13.96
N SER A 227 -16.10 -5.73 14.48
CA SER A 227 -16.13 -4.51 13.68
C SER A 227 -14.73 -3.91 13.48
N ILE A 228 -14.53 -3.35 12.29
CA ILE A 228 -13.39 -2.52 11.95
C ILE A 228 -13.86 -1.11 11.61
N LYS A 229 -13.08 -0.12 12.03
CA LYS A 229 -13.23 1.28 11.68
C LYS A 229 -12.30 1.62 10.52
N ILE A 230 -12.87 2.19 9.48
CA ILE A 230 -12.17 2.62 8.27
C ILE A 230 -12.26 4.13 8.13
N VAL A 231 -11.11 4.76 7.92
CA VAL A 231 -11.00 6.20 7.69
C VAL A 231 -10.36 6.46 6.33
N HIS A 232 -11.08 7.17 5.47
CA HIS A 232 -10.63 7.58 4.15
C HIS A 232 -9.97 8.96 4.22
N VAL A 233 -8.72 9.02 3.79
CA VAL A 233 -7.88 10.22 3.87
C VAL A 233 -7.26 10.52 2.52
N LEU A 234 -7.27 11.79 2.12
CA LEU A 234 -6.47 12.27 1.00
C LEU A 234 -5.22 12.97 1.52
N VAL A 235 -4.06 12.58 1.02
CA VAL A 235 -2.76 13.11 1.42
C VAL A 235 -1.99 13.65 0.22
N GLU A 236 -1.10 14.61 0.45
CA GLU A 236 -0.13 14.99 -0.58
C GLU A 236 0.82 13.82 -0.88
N PRO A 237 1.09 13.47 -2.15
CA PRO A 237 1.96 12.34 -2.50
C PRO A 237 3.38 12.42 -1.91
N ARG A 238 3.86 13.63 -1.60
CA ARG A 238 5.20 13.86 -1.04
C ARG A 238 5.26 13.71 0.48
N LEU A 239 4.12 13.64 1.17
CA LEU A 239 4.03 13.57 2.63
C LEU A 239 4.69 12.30 3.16
N ALA A 240 4.38 11.14 2.58
CA ALA A 240 5.15 9.92 2.74
C ALA A 240 4.80 8.94 1.63
N GLN A 241 5.80 8.41 0.94
CA GLN A 241 5.58 7.41 -0.12
C GLN A 241 4.81 6.18 0.39
N LYS A 242 5.04 5.80 1.66
CA LYS A 242 4.37 4.67 2.31
C LYS A 242 2.92 4.94 2.74
N LEU A 243 2.51 6.21 2.81
CA LEU A 243 1.10 6.59 3.06
C LEU A 243 0.35 6.68 1.72
N ALA A 244 1.01 7.23 0.70
CA ALA A 244 0.37 7.50 -0.58
C ALA A 244 -0.15 6.23 -1.26
N ASN A 245 -1.44 6.21 -1.59
CA ASN A 245 -2.08 5.13 -2.35
C ASN A 245 -1.95 3.77 -1.66
N SER A 246 -2.24 3.74 -0.36
CA SER A 246 -2.09 2.55 0.49
C SER A 246 -3.29 2.31 1.41
N ILE A 247 -3.47 1.05 1.81
CA ILE A 247 -4.27 0.65 2.96
C ILE A 247 -3.33 0.44 4.14
N LEU A 248 -3.59 1.10 5.26
CA LEU A 248 -2.80 1.03 6.48
C LEU A 248 -3.56 0.21 7.51
N LEU A 249 -3.02 -0.94 7.89
CA LEU A 249 -3.51 -1.69 9.04
C LEU A 249 -2.83 -1.15 10.29
N THR A 250 -3.64 -0.74 11.25
CA THR A 250 -3.19 -0.06 12.45
C THR A 250 -3.58 -0.83 13.69
N ALA A 251 -2.74 -0.74 14.70
CA ALA A 251 -2.99 -1.29 16.02
C ALA A 251 -2.36 -0.39 17.08
N GLN A 252 -3.05 -0.20 18.19
CA GLN A 252 -2.59 0.53 19.37
C GLN A 252 -1.99 1.90 19.00
N GLY A 253 -2.68 2.63 18.11
CA GLY A 253 -2.31 3.97 17.67
C GLY A 253 -1.15 4.05 16.65
N ARG A 254 -0.64 2.92 16.14
CA ARG A 254 0.51 2.86 15.22
C ARG A 254 0.16 2.13 13.91
N VAL A 255 0.87 2.47 12.84
CA VAL A 255 0.83 1.70 11.58
C VAL A 255 1.71 0.45 11.72
N VAL A 256 1.13 -0.72 11.48
CA VAL A 256 1.82 -2.02 11.54
C VAL A 256 2.14 -2.52 10.14
N GLU A 257 1.14 -2.54 9.25
CA GLU A 257 1.27 -3.02 7.87
C GLU A 257 0.72 -1.98 6.89
N SER A 258 1.39 -1.83 5.74
CA SER A 258 0.96 -0.96 4.64
C SER A 258 0.86 -1.76 3.35
N ILE A 259 -0.25 -1.62 2.64
CA ILE A 259 -0.59 -2.37 1.43
C ILE A 259 -0.75 -1.39 0.28
N GLU A 260 0.07 -1.52 -0.76
CA GLU A 260 0.01 -0.63 -1.93
C GLU A 260 -1.21 -0.95 -2.81
N ILE A 261 -2.03 0.06 -3.09
CA ILE A 261 -3.25 -0.05 -3.91
C ILE A 261 -3.23 0.84 -5.16
N ALA A 262 -2.10 1.53 -5.41
CA ALA A 262 -1.94 2.48 -6.50
C ALA A 262 -2.31 1.89 -7.87
N ASN A 263 -1.83 0.69 -8.17
CA ASN A 263 -2.10 0.02 -9.44
C ASN A 263 -3.52 -0.57 -9.47
N LYS A 264 -4.00 -1.12 -8.35
CA LYS A 264 -5.32 -1.77 -8.26
C LYS A 264 -6.46 -0.81 -8.63
N PHE A 265 -6.35 0.47 -8.27
CA PHE A 265 -7.36 1.49 -8.58
C PHE A 265 -6.89 2.59 -9.54
N ALA A 266 -5.79 2.37 -10.26
CA ALA A 266 -5.17 3.34 -11.17
C ALA A 266 -5.06 4.76 -10.59
N LEU A 267 -4.58 4.88 -9.34
CA LEU A 267 -4.61 6.15 -8.60
C LEU A 267 -3.65 7.20 -9.18
N LYS A 268 -2.74 6.81 -10.07
CA LYS A 268 -1.83 7.73 -10.77
C LYS A 268 -2.54 8.64 -11.78
N SER A 269 -3.69 8.23 -12.31
CA SER A 269 -4.45 9.01 -13.29
C SER A 269 -5.43 10.00 -12.65
N ARG A 270 -5.47 10.09 -11.32
CA ARG A 270 -6.33 11.03 -10.59
C ARG A 270 -5.99 12.47 -10.94
N THR A 271 -7.02 13.26 -11.16
CA THR A 271 -6.91 14.69 -11.54
C THR A 271 -6.59 15.60 -10.35
N ASP A 272 -6.96 15.19 -9.14
CA ASP A 272 -6.77 15.98 -7.91
C ASP A 272 -5.32 16.03 -7.40
N ARG A 273 -4.40 15.26 -8.02
CA ARG A 273 -2.98 15.12 -7.63
C ARG A 273 -2.77 14.78 -6.15
N LYS A 274 -3.81 14.28 -5.47
CA LYS A 274 -3.74 13.80 -4.09
C LYS A 274 -3.63 12.27 -4.13
N ALA A 275 -2.92 11.73 -3.16
CA ALA A 275 -2.85 10.30 -2.94
C ALA A 275 -3.94 9.87 -1.95
N TYR A 276 -4.54 8.72 -2.19
CA TYR A 276 -5.59 8.18 -1.34
C TYR A 276 -4.98 7.24 -0.29
N THR A 277 -5.41 7.33 0.96
CA THR A 277 -4.99 6.47 2.06
C THR A 277 -6.22 5.95 2.79
N CYS A 278 -6.28 4.65 3.02
CA CYS A 278 -7.35 4.00 3.77
C CYS A 278 -6.78 3.49 5.09
N VAL A 279 -7.22 4.02 6.22
CA VAL A 279 -6.71 3.65 7.54
C VAL A 279 -7.70 2.73 8.23
N VAL A 280 -7.24 1.54 8.60
CA VAL A 280 -8.06 0.49 9.21
C VAL A 280 -7.60 0.27 10.64
N SER A 281 -8.55 0.31 11.58
CA SER A 281 -8.33 0.13 13.02
C SER A 281 -9.46 -0.72 13.59
N GLY A 282 -9.20 -1.47 14.66
CA GLY A 282 -10.26 -2.23 15.33
C GLY A 282 -9.73 -3.09 16.48
N PRO A 283 -10.61 -3.50 17.41
CA PRO A 283 -10.21 -4.22 18.62
C PRO A 283 -9.44 -5.52 18.32
N PHE A 284 -9.82 -6.23 17.26
CA PHE A 284 -9.14 -7.45 16.83
C PHE A 284 -7.67 -7.18 16.45
N LEU A 285 -7.41 -6.13 15.68
CA LEU A 285 -6.04 -5.76 15.28
C LEU A 285 -5.20 -5.36 16.50
N ASP A 286 -5.81 -4.64 17.46
CA ASP A 286 -5.16 -4.21 18.69
C ASP A 286 -4.72 -5.39 19.58
N GLN A 287 -5.51 -6.47 19.60
CA GLN A 287 -5.22 -7.68 20.39
C GLN A 287 -4.19 -8.58 19.71
N MET A 288 -4.25 -8.66 18.37
CA MET A 288 -3.47 -9.62 17.60
C MET A 288 -2.09 -9.12 17.17
N VAL A 289 -1.72 -7.88 17.47
CA VAL A 289 -0.38 -7.35 17.18
C VAL A 289 0.71 -8.02 18.02
N ASP A 290 1.88 -8.27 17.43
CA ASP A 290 3.07 -8.77 18.14
C ASP A 290 3.63 -7.75 19.15
N GLN A 291 4.59 -8.20 19.98
CA GLN A 291 5.13 -7.34 21.04
C GLN A 291 5.99 -6.21 20.46
N GLU A 292 6.65 -6.48 19.34
CA GLU A 292 7.47 -5.54 18.60
C GLU A 292 6.64 -4.52 17.79
N ARG A 293 5.33 -4.75 17.66
CA ARG A 293 4.38 -3.99 16.83
C ARG A 293 4.79 -3.90 15.36
N THR A 294 5.37 -4.99 14.87
CA THR A 294 5.88 -5.15 13.51
C THR A 294 5.02 -6.08 12.66
N SER A 295 4.22 -6.95 13.29
CA SER A 295 3.39 -7.93 12.58
C SER A 295 2.16 -8.34 13.39
N PHE A 296 1.17 -8.92 12.72
CA PHE A 296 0.00 -9.50 13.36
C PHE A 296 0.18 -11.01 13.57
N LYS A 297 -0.10 -11.48 14.78
CA LYS A 297 -0.16 -12.89 15.19
C LYS A 297 -1.55 -13.52 14.94
N ALA A 298 -2.20 -13.15 13.85
CA ALA A 298 -3.50 -13.67 13.44
C ALA A 298 -3.35 -14.74 12.36
N ARG A 299 -4.42 -15.53 12.13
CA ARG A 299 -4.44 -16.45 11.00
C ARG A 299 -4.47 -15.66 9.70
N ALA A 300 -3.90 -16.23 8.64
CA ALA A 300 -3.80 -15.55 7.34
C ALA A 300 -5.18 -15.25 6.74
N ASP A 301 -6.16 -16.17 6.88
CA ASP A 301 -7.53 -15.98 6.43
C ASP A 301 -8.23 -14.79 7.10
N GLN A 302 -7.96 -14.57 8.39
CA GLN A 302 -8.56 -13.46 9.14
C GLN A 302 -8.00 -12.11 8.69
N ILE A 303 -6.69 -12.03 8.47
CA ILE A 303 -6.05 -10.81 7.95
C ILE A 303 -6.51 -10.54 6.51
N GLU A 304 -6.59 -11.55 5.66
CA GLU A 304 -7.11 -11.40 4.30
C GLU A 304 -8.58 -10.94 4.29
N ALA A 305 -9.43 -11.45 5.19
CA ALA A 305 -10.82 -10.97 5.32
C ALA A 305 -10.90 -9.47 5.67
N ILE A 306 -10.03 -8.98 6.56
CA ILE A 306 -9.93 -7.55 6.89
C ILE A 306 -9.44 -6.74 5.67
N LYS A 307 -8.44 -7.26 4.94
CA LYS A 307 -7.94 -6.63 3.72
C LYS A 307 -9.01 -6.54 2.65
N ASP A 308 -9.78 -7.60 2.44
CA ASP A 308 -10.88 -7.63 1.47
C ASP A 308 -12.00 -6.65 1.85
N ALA A 309 -12.37 -6.58 3.13
CA ALA A 309 -13.31 -5.59 3.62
C ALA A 309 -12.81 -4.15 3.37
N ALA A 310 -11.54 -3.89 3.65
CA ALA A 310 -10.91 -2.59 3.41
C ALA A 310 -10.78 -2.23 1.93
N LEU A 311 -10.50 -3.22 1.08
CA LEU A 311 -10.48 -3.07 -0.38
C LEU A 311 -11.87 -2.80 -0.94
N GLY A 312 -12.89 -3.46 -0.42
CA GLY A 312 -14.29 -3.19 -0.76
C GLY A 312 -14.71 -1.77 -0.37
N ALA A 313 -14.32 -1.31 0.82
CA ALA A 313 -14.51 0.07 1.27
C ALA A 313 -13.81 1.08 0.36
N ALA A 314 -12.54 0.83 0.04
CA ALA A 314 -11.78 1.66 -0.90
C ALA A 314 -12.43 1.71 -2.28
N ASN A 315 -12.92 0.58 -2.79
CA ASN A 315 -13.61 0.51 -4.08
C ASN A 315 -14.89 1.36 -4.07
N ARG A 316 -15.70 1.30 -3.01
CA ARG A 316 -16.90 2.14 -2.85
C ARG A 316 -16.56 3.62 -2.80
N TYR A 317 -15.54 4.00 -2.04
CA TYR A 317 -15.09 5.39 -1.95
C TYR A 317 -14.54 5.92 -3.28
N LEU A 318 -13.81 5.08 -4.03
CA LEU A 318 -13.16 5.42 -5.29
C LEU A 318 -14.05 5.22 -6.52
N GLU A 319 -15.30 4.79 -6.36
CA GLU A 319 -16.25 4.55 -7.46
C GLU A 319 -16.31 5.71 -8.47
N PRO A 320 -16.37 6.99 -8.04
CA PRO A 320 -16.46 8.10 -9.00
C PRO A 320 -15.23 8.19 -9.91
N HIS A 321 -14.04 7.93 -9.35
CA HIS A 321 -12.78 7.91 -10.10
C HIS A 321 -12.70 6.69 -11.03
N ILE A 322 -13.08 5.52 -10.51
CA ILE A 322 -13.09 4.27 -11.27
C ILE A 322 -14.02 4.39 -12.47
N LYS A 323 -15.20 5.00 -12.31
CA LYS A 323 -16.17 5.20 -13.40
C LYS A 323 -15.60 6.01 -14.57
N THR A 324 -14.79 7.03 -14.29
CA THR A 324 -14.08 7.79 -15.34
C THR A 324 -13.11 6.89 -16.11
N ILE A 325 -12.32 6.08 -15.40
CA ILE A 325 -11.39 5.12 -16.01
C ILE A 325 -12.13 4.08 -16.84
N ARG A 326 -13.22 3.51 -16.30
CA ARG A 326 -14.05 2.53 -17.00
C ARG A 326 -14.60 3.07 -18.30
N THR A 327 -14.96 4.34 -18.35
CA THR A 327 -15.42 5.01 -19.58
C THR A 327 -14.32 5.01 -20.65
N THR A 328 -13.08 5.33 -20.26
CA THR A 328 -11.92 5.27 -21.17
C THR A 328 -11.59 3.84 -21.60
N GLN A 329 -11.57 2.88 -20.67
CA GLN A 329 -11.32 1.46 -20.98
C GLN A 329 -12.37 0.92 -21.95
N ARG A 330 -13.65 1.26 -21.75
CA ARG A 330 -14.74 0.89 -22.66
C ARG A 330 -14.52 1.44 -24.05
N ALA A 331 -14.17 2.73 -24.17
CA ALA A 331 -13.88 3.34 -25.46
C ALA A 331 -12.72 2.62 -26.18
N HIS A 332 -11.66 2.27 -25.44
CA HIS A 332 -10.52 1.53 -25.98
C HIS A 332 -10.89 0.10 -26.42
N VAL A 333 -11.63 -0.65 -25.59
CA VAL A 333 -12.13 -1.99 -25.94
C VAL A 333 -12.99 -1.94 -27.20
N VAL A 334 -13.91 -0.97 -27.30
CA VAL A 334 -14.73 -0.79 -28.51
C VAL A 334 -13.86 -0.49 -29.73
N SER A 335 -12.85 0.38 -29.60
CA SER A 335 -11.90 0.66 -30.67
C SER A 335 -11.14 -0.59 -31.11
N LEU A 336 -10.65 -1.40 -30.17
CA LEU A 336 -9.97 -2.66 -30.45
C LEU A 336 -10.88 -3.67 -31.16
N LEU A 337 -12.15 -3.79 -30.75
CA LEU A 337 -13.12 -4.65 -31.41
C LEU A 337 -13.44 -4.17 -32.84
N GLN A 338 -13.42 -2.86 -33.10
CA GLN A 338 -13.58 -2.31 -34.45
C GLN A 338 -12.35 -2.58 -35.34
N GLU A 339 -11.14 -2.45 -34.79
CA GLU A 339 -9.89 -2.73 -35.51
C GLU A 339 -9.66 -4.23 -35.74
N HIS A 340 -10.12 -5.05 -34.79
CA HIS A 340 -9.96 -6.50 -34.76
C HIS A 340 -11.31 -7.20 -34.44
N PRO A 341 -12.27 -7.25 -35.39
CA PRO A 341 -13.59 -7.85 -35.20
C PRO A 341 -13.58 -9.29 -34.65
N GLN A 342 -12.56 -10.07 -35.00
CA GLN A 342 -12.32 -11.43 -34.49
C GLN A 342 -12.23 -11.52 -32.95
N LEU A 343 -11.89 -10.43 -32.25
CA LEU A 343 -11.85 -10.41 -30.79
C LEU A 343 -13.25 -10.45 -30.16
N ALA A 344 -14.29 -10.04 -30.89
CA ALA A 344 -15.67 -10.00 -30.39
C ALA A 344 -16.19 -11.38 -30.00
N VAL A 345 -15.63 -12.45 -30.58
CA VAL A 345 -15.90 -13.84 -30.19
C VAL A 345 -15.67 -14.07 -28.69
N SER A 346 -14.72 -13.36 -28.08
CA SER A 346 -14.34 -13.53 -26.67
C SER A 346 -15.01 -12.53 -25.73
N VAL A 347 -15.84 -11.63 -26.25
CA VAL A 347 -16.48 -10.55 -25.49
C VAL A 347 -17.98 -10.56 -25.78
N SER A 348 -18.74 -11.27 -24.94
CA SER A 348 -20.19 -11.37 -25.06
C SER A 348 -20.89 -10.04 -24.74
N ASN A 349 -20.43 -9.36 -23.69
CA ASN A 349 -20.91 -8.05 -23.27
C ASN A 349 -19.70 -7.18 -22.93
N VAL A 350 -19.58 -6.03 -23.61
CA VAL A 350 -18.46 -5.10 -23.41
C VAL A 350 -18.48 -4.52 -21.99
N ASP A 351 -19.66 -4.21 -21.45
CA ASP A 351 -19.76 -3.56 -20.14
C ASP A 351 -19.40 -4.53 -19.01
N GLU A 352 -19.81 -5.80 -19.10
CA GLU A 352 -19.39 -6.86 -18.18
C GLU A 352 -17.88 -7.13 -18.27
N TYR A 353 -17.35 -7.25 -19.49
CA TYR A 353 -15.91 -7.44 -19.67
C TYR A 353 -15.10 -6.28 -19.07
N VAL A 354 -15.52 -5.03 -19.32
CA VAL A 354 -14.85 -3.85 -18.77
C VAL A 354 -14.98 -3.78 -17.25
N ALA A 355 -16.09 -4.25 -16.66
CA ALA A 355 -16.26 -4.32 -15.21
C ALA A 355 -15.24 -5.28 -14.55
N ASP A 356 -14.94 -6.40 -15.22
CA ASP A 356 -13.99 -7.42 -14.75
C ASP A 356 -12.52 -7.03 -14.93
N LEU A 357 -12.20 -6.10 -15.84
CA LEU A 357 -10.82 -5.61 -16.02
C LEU A 357 -10.29 -4.97 -14.73
N SER A 358 -8.99 -5.00 -14.49
CA SER A 358 -8.40 -4.16 -13.45
C SER A 358 -8.37 -2.70 -13.91
N PRO A 359 -8.79 -1.72 -13.07
CA PRO A 359 -8.69 -0.30 -13.41
C PRO A 359 -7.28 0.15 -13.81
N GLY A 360 -6.24 -0.51 -13.29
CA GLY A 360 -4.83 -0.23 -13.58
C GLY A 360 -4.31 -0.74 -14.91
N MET A 361 -5.06 -1.56 -15.63
CA MET A 361 -4.60 -2.16 -16.89
C MET A 361 -4.45 -1.10 -17.97
N GLY A 362 -3.26 -1.07 -18.57
CA GLY A 362 -2.98 -0.19 -19.71
C GLY A 362 -3.57 -0.75 -21.02
N ASP A 363 -3.67 0.12 -22.02
CA ASP A 363 -4.26 -0.17 -23.33
C ASP A 363 -3.66 -1.39 -24.04
N GLU A 364 -2.33 -1.55 -23.97
CA GLU A 364 -1.61 -2.70 -24.55
C GLU A 364 -1.94 -4.00 -23.82
N GLU A 365 -2.08 -3.94 -22.49
CA GLU A 365 -2.34 -5.10 -21.63
C GLU A 365 -3.78 -5.60 -21.81
N ILE A 366 -4.73 -4.69 -21.99
CA ILE A 366 -6.11 -5.00 -22.40
C ILE A 366 -6.10 -5.74 -23.74
N GLY A 367 -5.35 -5.24 -24.72
CA GLY A 367 -5.19 -5.90 -26.03
C GLY A 367 -4.60 -7.31 -25.90
N LYS A 368 -3.48 -7.48 -25.17
CA LYS A 368 -2.86 -8.79 -24.92
C LYS A 368 -3.83 -9.78 -24.28
N THR A 369 -4.65 -9.33 -23.34
CA THR A 369 -5.65 -10.16 -22.65
C THR A 369 -6.68 -10.68 -23.66
N LEU A 370 -7.24 -9.79 -24.50
CA LEU A 370 -8.22 -10.18 -25.53
C LEU A 370 -7.64 -11.17 -26.55
N PHE A 371 -6.42 -10.94 -27.04
CA PHE A 371 -5.78 -11.88 -27.97
C PHE A 371 -5.45 -13.24 -27.31
N THR A 372 -5.12 -13.24 -26.03
CA THR A 372 -4.90 -14.47 -25.27
C THR A 372 -6.21 -15.26 -25.10
N LEU A 373 -7.33 -14.57 -24.82
CA LEU A 373 -8.64 -15.20 -24.74
C LEU A 373 -9.07 -15.80 -26.08
N LEU A 374 -8.85 -15.07 -27.18
CA LEU A 374 -9.10 -15.58 -28.54
C LEU A 374 -8.28 -16.86 -28.80
N TYR A 375 -6.98 -16.84 -28.51
CA TYR A 375 -6.12 -18.01 -28.69
C TYR A 375 -6.57 -19.22 -27.85
N ARG A 376 -6.97 -19.00 -26.60
CA ARG A 376 -7.50 -20.06 -25.73
C ARG A 376 -8.79 -20.66 -26.30
N ARG A 377 -9.67 -19.81 -26.82
CA ARG A 377 -10.91 -20.27 -27.46
C ARG A 377 -10.63 -21.08 -28.72
N ASP A 378 -9.74 -20.62 -29.59
CA ASP A 378 -9.34 -21.35 -30.81
C ASP A 378 -8.80 -22.75 -30.46
N ARG A 379 -7.98 -22.85 -29.40
CA ARG A 379 -7.52 -24.16 -28.89
C ARG A 379 -8.65 -25.04 -28.38
N LYS A 380 -9.63 -24.46 -27.67
CA LYS A 380 -10.79 -25.21 -27.15
C LYS A 380 -11.65 -25.76 -28.29
N VAL A 381 -11.93 -24.93 -29.30
CA VAL A 381 -12.67 -25.38 -30.50
C VAL A 381 -11.91 -26.51 -31.20
N LYS A 382 -10.58 -26.41 -31.33
CA LYS A 382 -9.77 -27.48 -31.92
C LYS A 382 -9.88 -28.79 -31.14
N ALA A 383 -9.82 -28.73 -29.81
CA ALA A 383 -9.97 -29.91 -28.97
C ALA A 383 -11.40 -30.50 -29.03
N GLU A 384 -12.44 -29.66 -29.12
CA GLU A 384 -13.84 -30.11 -29.34
C GLU A 384 -13.96 -30.87 -30.68
N ILE A 385 -13.28 -30.42 -31.74
CA ILE A 385 -13.23 -31.13 -33.04
C ILE A 385 -12.53 -32.49 -32.91
N GLU A 386 -11.38 -32.52 -32.24
CA GLU A 386 -10.60 -33.76 -32.04
C GLU A 386 -11.41 -34.79 -31.22
N SER A 387 -12.10 -34.37 -30.15
CA SER A 387 -12.96 -35.24 -29.33
C SER A 387 -14.14 -35.83 -30.10
N ILE A 388 -14.86 -35.02 -30.88
CA ILE A 388 -16.01 -35.50 -31.67
C ILE A 388 -15.58 -36.51 -32.75
N ALA A 389 -14.38 -36.32 -33.31
CA ALA A 389 -13.81 -37.25 -34.29
C ALA A 389 -13.42 -38.60 -33.66
N GLU A 390 -13.08 -38.63 -32.36
CA GLU A 390 -12.81 -39.87 -31.60
C GLU A 390 -14.11 -40.56 -31.16
N ASP A 391 -15.12 -39.80 -30.73
CA ASP A 391 -16.41 -40.33 -30.24
C ASP A 391 -17.28 -40.96 -31.35
N THR A 392 -16.96 -40.72 -32.63
CA THR A 392 -17.70 -41.29 -33.77
C THR A 392 -17.48 -42.81 -33.92
N GLU A 393 -16.56 -43.41 -33.15
CA GLU A 393 -16.29 -44.86 -33.16
C GLU A 393 -17.19 -45.68 -32.19
N SER A 394 -17.88 -45.04 -31.25
CA SER A 394 -18.74 -45.68 -30.23
C SER A 394 -20.23 -45.58 -30.59
N LYS A 395 -20.87 -46.72 -30.90
CA LYS A 395 -22.25 -46.78 -31.40
C LYS A 395 -23.25 -47.16 -30.29
N GLN A 396 -24.04 -46.19 -29.82
CA GLN A 396 -25.36 -46.39 -29.19
C GLN A 396 -26.39 -45.38 -29.72
N PRO A 397 -27.69 -45.74 -29.88
CA PRO A 397 -28.70 -44.86 -30.49
C PRO A 397 -29.00 -43.57 -29.72
N ASP A 398 -28.96 -43.60 -28.38
CA ASP A 398 -29.16 -42.41 -27.51
C ASP A 398 -27.96 -41.44 -27.53
N GLU A 399 -26.80 -41.90 -28.03
CA GLU A 399 -25.59 -41.07 -28.17
C GLU A 399 -25.53 -40.38 -29.53
N GLU A 400 -26.16 -40.93 -30.58
CA GLU A 400 -26.22 -40.29 -31.91
C GLU A 400 -26.97 -38.96 -31.90
N GLU A 401 -28.08 -38.86 -31.17
CA GLU A 401 -28.88 -37.62 -31.11
C GLU A 401 -28.13 -36.51 -30.35
N LYS A 402 -27.43 -36.88 -29.26
CA LYS A 402 -26.56 -35.97 -28.52
C LYS A 402 -25.34 -35.54 -29.33
N LEU A 403 -24.69 -36.48 -30.03
CA LEU A 403 -23.55 -36.22 -30.90
C LEU A 403 -23.93 -35.29 -32.07
N SER A 404 -25.09 -35.51 -32.69
CA SER A 404 -25.62 -34.63 -33.75
C SER A 404 -25.85 -33.21 -33.22
N SER A 405 -26.44 -33.05 -32.03
CA SER A 405 -26.66 -31.74 -31.43
C SER A 405 -25.35 -31.00 -31.11
N ALA A 406 -24.33 -31.73 -30.64
CA ALA A 406 -23.00 -31.18 -30.34
C ALA A 406 -22.26 -30.74 -31.62
N ILE A 407 -22.38 -31.52 -32.70
CA ILE A 407 -21.84 -31.19 -34.02
C ILE A 407 -22.51 -29.91 -34.55
N ASP A 408 -23.83 -29.80 -34.48
CA ASP A 408 -24.57 -28.62 -34.95
C ASP A 408 -24.16 -27.35 -34.19
N GLU A 409 -24.01 -27.44 -32.87
CA GLU A 409 -23.48 -26.33 -32.06
C GLU A 409 -22.06 -25.93 -32.46
N LEU A 410 -21.19 -26.91 -32.71
CA LEU A 410 -19.81 -26.67 -33.11
C LEU A 410 -19.73 -26.02 -34.50
N VAL A 411 -20.50 -26.51 -35.47
CA VAL A 411 -20.60 -25.93 -36.81
C VAL A 411 -21.06 -24.48 -36.73
N LYS A 412 -22.05 -24.19 -35.89
CA LYS A 412 -22.51 -22.82 -35.65
C LYS A 412 -21.40 -21.93 -35.06
N LYS A 413 -20.69 -22.42 -34.04
CA LYS A 413 -19.54 -21.70 -33.44
C LYS A 413 -18.46 -21.38 -34.48
N VAL A 414 -18.07 -22.36 -35.30
CA VAL A 414 -17.05 -22.20 -36.35
C VAL A 414 -17.51 -21.25 -37.44
N SER A 415 -18.79 -21.33 -37.85
CA SER A 415 -19.38 -20.42 -38.84
C SER A 415 -19.34 -18.96 -38.36
N ASP A 416 -19.68 -18.70 -37.10
CA ASP A 416 -19.64 -17.35 -36.54
C ASP A 416 -18.21 -16.81 -36.41
N ASP A 417 -17.23 -17.65 -36.06
CA ASP A 417 -15.81 -17.27 -36.08
C ASP A 417 -15.33 -16.92 -37.50
N ALA A 418 -15.71 -17.72 -38.50
CA ALA A 418 -15.37 -17.46 -39.91
C ALA A 418 -15.90 -16.10 -40.39
N LYS A 419 -17.14 -15.73 -40.01
CA LYS A 419 -17.71 -14.41 -40.32
C LYS A 419 -16.88 -13.27 -39.72
N LEU A 420 -16.43 -13.41 -38.48
CA LEU A 420 -15.65 -12.38 -37.79
C LEU A 420 -14.23 -12.25 -38.36
N ARG A 421 -13.62 -13.35 -38.80
CA ARG A 421 -12.34 -13.32 -39.55
C ARG A 421 -12.48 -12.65 -40.91
N LEU A 422 -13.60 -12.86 -41.62
CA LEU A 422 -13.90 -12.14 -42.87
C LEU A 422 -14.10 -10.64 -42.64
N ALA A 423 -14.77 -10.26 -41.53
CA ALA A 423 -14.89 -8.87 -41.13
C ALA A 423 -13.51 -8.25 -40.85
N ALA A 424 -12.63 -8.93 -40.12
CA ALA A 424 -11.27 -8.48 -39.86
C ALA A 424 -10.46 -8.28 -41.16
N TYR A 425 -10.59 -9.19 -42.13
CA TYR A 425 -9.97 -9.03 -43.44
C TYR A 425 -10.47 -7.79 -44.19
N THR A 426 -11.76 -7.48 -44.08
CA THR A 426 -12.37 -6.29 -44.68
C THR A 426 -11.85 -5.01 -44.05
N VAL A 427 -11.72 -4.98 -42.71
CA VAL A 427 -11.11 -3.86 -41.97
C VAL A 427 -9.66 -3.63 -42.41
N LYS A 428 -8.84 -4.70 -42.50
CA LYS A 428 -7.45 -4.58 -42.99
C LYS A 428 -7.38 -4.03 -44.41
N ARG A 429 -8.27 -4.47 -45.31
CA ARG A 429 -8.37 -3.91 -46.67
C ARG A 429 -8.72 -2.43 -46.65
N HIS A 430 -9.65 -2.01 -45.78
CA HIS A 430 -10.01 -0.60 -45.65
C HIS A 430 -8.82 0.26 -45.19
N GLN A 431 -8.05 -0.22 -44.20
CA GLN A 431 -6.83 0.46 -43.72
C GLN A 431 -5.80 0.65 -44.84
N ILE A 432 -5.56 -0.39 -45.65
CA ILE A 432 -4.70 -0.34 -46.83
C ILE A 432 -5.18 0.72 -47.83
N ILE A 433 -6.48 0.80 -48.09
CA ILE A 433 -7.07 1.80 -48.99
C ILE A 433 -6.89 3.21 -48.42
N GLN A 434 -7.05 3.40 -47.11
CA GLN A 434 -6.81 4.71 -46.47
C GLN A 434 -5.35 5.15 -46.60
N ILE A 435 -4.39 4.24 -46.39
CA ILE A 435 -2.97 4.51 -46.61
C ILE A 435 -2.74 4.94 -48.07
N ALA A 436 -3.25 4.17 -49.04
CA ALA A 436 -3.13 4.49 -50.45
C ALA A 436 -3.72 5.88 -50.79
N ARG A 437 -4.89 6.22 -50.23
CA ARG A 437 -5.51 7.54 -50.40
C ARG A 437 -4.66 8.67 -49.80
N SER A 438 -4.06 8.47 -48.63
CA SER A 438 -3.19 9.48 -48.01
C SER A 438 -1.92 9.74 -48.83
N LEU A 439 -1.40 8.71 -49.51
CA LEU A 439 -0.23 8.81 -50.39
C LEU A 439 -0.55 9.45 -51.74
N LEU A 440 -1.82 9.49 -52.12
CA LEU A 440 -2.33 10.17 -53.32
C LEU A 440 -2.49 11.69 -53.13
N ASN A 441 -2.17 12.24 -51.94
CA ASN A 441 -2.19 13.69 -51.73
C ASN A 441 -1.14 14.40 -52.62
N HIS A 442 -1.58 15.41 -53.37
CA HIS A 442 -0.76 16.13 -54.34
C HIS A 442 0.39 16.90 -53.67
N ALA A 443 1.56 16.91 -54.30
CA ALA A 443 2.72 17.66 -53.81
C ALA A 443 2.59 19.17 -54.02
N ASP A 444 1.86 19.56 -55.07
CA ASP A 444 1.62 20.93 -55.49
C ASP A 444 0.25 20.98 -56.24
N PRO A 445 -0.70 21.82 -55.80
CA PRO A 445 -2.04 21.92 -56.40
C PRO A 445 -2.04 22.32 -57.88
N GLN A 446 -0.98 22.96 -58.39
CA GLN A 446 -0.96 23.45 -59.77
C GLN A 446 -0.42 22.45 -60.79
N THR A 447 0.52 21.58 -60.40
CA THR A 447 1.18 20.64 -61.33
C THR A 447 0.58 19.24 -61.33
N LYS A 448 -0.36 18.93 -60.40
CA LYS A 448 -0.98 17.59 -60.23
C LYS A 448 0.05 16.44 -60.18
N SER A 449 1.30 16.71 -59.79
CA SER A 449 2.31 15.65 -59.69
C SER A 449 2.14 14.88 -58.37
N TYR A 450 2.06 13.56 -58.47
CA TYR A 450 2.00 12.68 -57.31
C TYR A 450 3.40 12.44 -56.76
N ARG A 451 3.62 12.81 -55.49
CA ARG A 451 4.94 12.70 -54.84
C ARG A 451 5.45 11.26 -54.70
N TRP A 452 4.55 10.27 -54.74
CA TRP A 452 4.82 8.87 -54.39
C TRP A 452 4.25 7.85 -55.39
N GLU A 453 4.10 8.22 -56.67
CA GLU A 453 3.49 7.37 -57.70
C GLU A 453 4.11 5.96 -57.77
N LYS A 454 5.45 5.88 -57.68
CA LYS A 454 6.18 4.61 -57.64
C LYS A 454 5.80 3.74 -56.43
N THR A 455 5.71 4.34 -55.25
CA THR A 455 5.31 3.66 -54.00
C THR A 455 3.87 3.16 -54.07
N VAL A 456 2.96 3.96 -54.65
CA VAL A 456 1.56 3.56 -54.88
C VAL A 456 1.46 2.40 -55.86
N HIS A 457 2.27 2.42 -56.94
CA HIS A 457 2.32 1.34 -57.93
C HIS A 457 2.83 0.01 -57.33
N GLU A 458 3.89 0.04 -56.52
CA GLU A 458 4.40 -1.15 -55.81
C GLU A 458 3.36 -1.71 -54.82
N PHE A 459 2.63 -0.82 -54.12
CA PHE A 459 1.57 -1.19 -53.18
C PHE A 459 0.38 -1.88 -53.86
N ILE A 460 -0.05 -1.40 -55.03
CA ILE A 460 -1.15 -1.98 -55.83
C ILE A 460 -0.71 -3.29 -56.50
N CYS A 461 0.53 -3.39 -56.99
CA CYS A 461 1.02 -4.60 -57.66
C CYS A 461 1.18 -5.81 -56.73
N LEU A 462 1.58 -5.62 -55.47
CA LEU A 462 1.55 -6.68 -54.43
C LEU A 462 0.14 -7.29 -54.29
N TRP A 463 -0.90 -6.47 -54.49
CA TRP A 463 -2.30 -6.87 -54.42
C TRP A 463 -2.73 -7.77 -55.60
N VAL A 464 -2.29 -7.44 -56.82
CA VAL A 464 -2.59 -8.22 -58.04
C VAL A 464 -1.86 -9.56 -58.05
N ALA A 465 -0.64 -9.63 -57.50
CA ALA A 465 0.09 -10.88 -57.38
C ALA A 465 -0.57 -11.86 -56.39
N CYS A 466 -1.16 -11.36 -55.31
CA CYS A 466 -1.82 -12.18 -54.29
C CYS A 466 -3.21 -12.69 -54.73
N SER A 467 -3.96 -11.89 -55.51
CA SER A 467 -5.24 -12.32 -56.11
C SER A 467 -5.04 -13.36 -57.22
N ARG A 468 -3.98 -13.25 -58.03
CA ARG A 468 -3.66 -14.26 -59.06
C ARG A 468 -3.17 -15.59 -58.50
N ARG A 469 -2.43 -15.61 -57.38
CA ARG A 469 -1.99 -16.88 -56.75
C ARG A 469 -3.13 -17.66 -56.06
N LYS A 470 -4.12 -16.98 -55.47
CA LYS A 470 -5.27 -17.67 -54.84
C LYS A 470 -6.23 -18.33 -55.83
N ILE A 471 -6.38 -17.80 -57.04
CA ILE A 471 -7.18 -18.45 -58.09
C ILE A 471 -6.49 -19.72 -58.63
N MET A 472 -5.16 -19.83 -58.50
CA MET A 472 -4.40 -20.99 -58.97
C MET A 472 -4.26 -22.13 -57.94
N THR A 473 -4.69 -21.95 -56.68
CA THR A 473 -4.52 -22.99 -55.63
C THR A 473 -5.82 -23.70 -55.23
N ILE A 474 -6.96 -23.36 -55.83
CA ILE A 474 -8.24 -24.06 -55.58
C ILE A 474 -8.43 -25.28 -56.51
N THR A 475 -7.50 -25.53 -57.43
CA THR A 475 -7.56 -26.71 -58.33
C THR A 475 -6.64 -27.86 -57.92
N ILE A 476 -6.01 -27.80 -56.74
CA ILE A 476 -5.16 -28.89 -56.23
C ILE A 476 -5.51 -29.13 -54.76
N PHE A 477 -6.68 -29.68 -54.49
CA PHE A 477 -6.98 -30.61 -53.41
C PHE A 477 -8.38 -31.15 -53.72
N GLY A 478 -8.39 -32.36 -54.27
CA GLY A 478 -9.59 -33.20 -54.36
C GLY A 478 -9.89 -33.89 -53.05
#